data_AF-A0A378PBC3-F1
#
_entry.id   AF-A0A378PBC3-F1
#
_cell.length_a   1.000
_cell.length_b   1.000
_cell.length_c   1.000
_cell.angle_alpha   90.00
_cell.angle_beta   90.00
_cell.angle_gamma   90.00
#
_symmetry.space_group_name_H-M   'P 1'
#
loop_
_entity.id
_entity.type
_entity.pdbx_description
1 polymer ?
#
loop_
_entity_poly.entity_id
_entity_poly.type
_entity_poly.pdbx_seq_one_letter_code
_entity_poly.pdbx_strand_id
1 'polypeptide(L)'
;MALNNHLPKLFLKVNRHKIPYVTLYANFLVGIFSFLPFPGWQKLVAFLSSASILSYSIGPICLLAMRKLQPNTHRPFKLSGSLVCSHLAFYFCNLMLYWCGFSILWKLDVALLIGLLISFAYHRKSFILHNYSLYWFIFYMFSLLLVSYLGSFGGIGVLKFPVDLMCLLPLSIIILYMSQIVLNPEEHKEITFELESMPT
;
A
#
# COMPACT_ATOMS: atom_id res chain seq x y z
N MET A 1 10.99 2.70 9.54
CA MET A 1 10.16 1.73 10.30
C MET A 1 10.80 1.34 11.64
N ALA A 2 12.05 0.87 11.68
CA ALA A 2 12.68 0.44 12.95
C ALA A 2 12.86 1.58 13.98
N LEU A 3 13.16 2.80 13.53
CA LEU A 3 13.25 3.98 14.41
C LEU A 3 11.90 4.35 15.05
N ASN A 4 10.80 4.05 14.36
CA ASN A 4 9.42 4.38 14.75
C ASN A 4 8.76 3.22 15.51
N ASN A 5 9.53 2.32 16.14
CA ASN A 5 9.04 1.14 16.87
C ASN A 5 8.18 0.14 16.07
N HIS A 6 8.11 0.24 14.74
CA HIS A 6 7.36 -0.68 13.89
C HIS A 6 8.14 -1.96 13.52
N LEU A 7 9.43 -2.05 13.87
CA LEU A 7 10.27 -3.26 13.69
C LEU A 7 11.08 -3.53 14.97
N PRO A 8 11.51 -4.78 15.23
CA PRO A 8 12.31 -5.11 16.41
C PRO A 8 13.61 -4.31 16.45
N LYS A 9 13.99 -3.85 17.65
CA LYS A 9 15.22 -3.06 17.92
C LYS A 9 16.50 -3.77 17.44
N LEU A 10 16.43 -5.08 17.18
CA LEU A 10 17.49 -5.86 16.55
C LEU A 10 17.92 -5.30 15.17
N PHE A 11 16.98 -4.74 14.39
CA PHE A 11 17.25 -4.11 13.09
C PHE A 11 17.92 -2.74 13.19
N LEU A 12 17.95 -2.14 14.40
CA LEU A 12 18.69 -0.90 14.67
C LEU A 12 20.13 -1.17 15.12
N LYS A 13 20.55 -2.43 15.23
CA LYS A 13 21.92 -2.76 15.64
C LYS A 13 22.89 -2.39 14.52
N VAL A 14 23.59 -1.27 14.72
CA VAL A 14 24.58 -0.74 13.79
C VAL A 14 26.00 -1.22 14.15
N ASN A 15 26.84 -1.36 13.13
CA ASN A 15 28.27 -1.61 13.30
C ASN A 15 29.03 -0.29 13.58
N ARG A 16 30.35 -0.36 13.84
CA ARG A 16 31.27 0.78 14.05
C ARG A 16 31.18 1.87 12.97
N HIS A 17 30.80 1.52 11.74
CA HIS A 17 30.59 2.45 10.62
C HIS A 17 29.13 2.97 10.49
N LYS A 18 28.29 2.80 11.52
CA LYS A 18 26.85 3.14 11.52
C LYS A 18 25.99 2.38 10.49
N ILE A 19 26.48 1.24 9.99
CA ILE A 19 25.76 0.39 9.03
C ILE A 19 24.92 -0.65 9.79
N PRO A 20 23.59 -0.75 9.58
CA PRO A 20 22.73 -1.76 10.19
C PRO A 20 22.91 -3.13 9.51
N TYR A 21 23.92 -3.89 9.94
CA TYR A 21 24.29 -5.16 9.29
C TYR A 21 23.22 -6.25 9.38
N VAL A 22 22.43 -6.29 10.46
CA VAL A 22 21.32 -7.26 10.62
C VAL A 22 20.28 -7.07 9.52
N THR A 23 19.96 -5.82 9.18
CA THR A 23 19.05 -5.48 8.08
C THR A 23 19.63 -5.87 6.73
N LEU A 24 20.94 -5.74 6.56
CA LEU A 24 21.63 -6.11 5.33
C LEU A 24 21.57 -7.62 5.08
N TYR A 25 21.83 -8.44 6.10
CA TYR A 25 21.67 -9.90 6.02
C TYR A 25 20.22 -10.32 5.78
N ALA A 26 19.26 -9.67 6.46
CA ALA A 26 17.84 -9.94 6.23
C ALA A 26 17.43 -9.62 4.78
N ASN A 27 17.84 -8.48 4.24
CA ASN A 27 17.56 -8.10 2.86
C ASN A 27 18.24 -9.07 1.86
N PHE A 28 19.47 -9.51 2.15
CA PHE A 28 20.17 -10.50 1.34
C PHE A 28 19.44 -11.84 1.29
N LEU A 29 19.00 -12.35 2.45
CA LEU A 29 18.20 -13.59 2.53
C LEU A 29 16.88 -13.44 1.78
N VAL A 30 16.13 -12.35 2.01
CA VAL A 30 14.87 -12.09 1.29
C VAL A 30 15.11 -12.00 -0.23
N GLY A 31 16.21 -11.37 -0.65
CA GLY A 31 16.62 -11.31 -2.05
C GLY A 31 16.86 -12.70 -2.66
N ILE A 32 17.62 -13.55 -1.97
CA ILE A 32 17.86 -14.94 -2.40
C ILE A 32 16.55 -15.72 -2.50
N PHE A 33 15.71 -15.67 -1.45
CA PHE A 33 14.43 -16.37 -1.44
C PHE A 33 13.46 -15.85 -2.52
N SER A 34 13.60 -14.60 -2.96
CA SER A 34 12.76 -14.05 -4.03
C SER A 34 13.08 -14.65 -5.41
N PHE A 35 14.23 -15.29 -5.62
CA PHE A 35 14.53 -16.00 -6.86
C PHE A 35 13.77 -17.35 -6.99
N LEU A 36 13.38 -17.97 -5.88
CA LEU A 36 12.66 -19.27 -5.87
C LEU A 36 11.25 -19.19 -6.50
N PRO A 37 10.36 -18.26 -6.10
CA PRO A 37 8.98 -18.23 -6.59
C PRO A 37 8.82 -17.59 -7.98
N PHE A 38 9.87 -16.95 -8.52
CA PHE A 38 9.83 -16.22 -9.79
C PHE A 38 10.92 -16.73 -10.75
N PRO A 39 10.66 -17.83 -11.50
CA PRO A 39 11.58 -18.31 -12.52
C PRO A 39 11.55 -17.33 -13.71
N GLY A 40 12.45 -16.35 -13.68
CA GLY A 40 12.68 -15.41 -14.78
C GLY A 40 12.73 -13.95 -14.36
N TRP A 41 13.74 -13.24 -14.88
CA TRP A 41 13.95 -11.80 -14.64
C TRP A 41 12.70 -10.95 -14.90
N GLN A 42 11.98 -11.24 -16.00
CA GLN A 42 10.76 -10.51 -16.37
C GLN A 42 9.66 -10.60 -15.31
N LYS A 43 9.49 -11.78 -14.68
CA LYS A 43 8.47 -11.97 -13.62
C LYS A 43 8.86 -11.24 -12.33
N LEU A 44 10.15 -11.19 -12.02
CA LEU A 44 10.67 -10.47 -10.85
C LEU A 44 10.46 -8.95 -11.03
N VAL A 45 10.87 -8.39 -12.17
CA VAL A 45 10.69 -6.97 -12.46
C VAL A 45 9.20 -6.60 -12.46
N ALA A 46 8.34 -7.41 -13.09
CA ALA A 46 6.91 -7.17 -13.09
C ALA A 46 6.28 -7.19 -11.68
N PHE A 47 6.72 -8.12 -10.81
CA PHE A 47 6.32 -8.12 -9.40
C PHE A 47 6.77 -6.85 -8.67
N LEU A 48 8.04 -6.45 -8.83
CA LEU A 48 8.57 -5.24 -8.20
C LEU A 48 7.83 -3.97 -8.65
N SER A 49 7.54 -3.86 -9.95
CA SER A 49 6.76 -2.77 -10.52
C SER A 49 5.35 -2.75 -9.94
N SER A 50 4.67 -3.90 -9.82
CA SER A 50 3.34 -3.99 -9.21
C SER A 50 3.34 -3.55 -7.74
N ALA A 51 4.35 -3.93 -6.96
CA ALA A 51 4.50 -3.48 -5.58
C ALA A 51 4.74 -1.96 -5.48
N SER A 52 5.45 -1.39 -6.44
CA SER A 52 5.67 0.06 -6.53
C SER A 52 4.38 0.80 -6.91
N ILE A 53 3.60 0.28 -7.87
CA ILE A 53 2.29 0.83 -8.25
C ILE A 53 1.32 0.78 -7.06
N LEU A 54 1.30 -0.33 -6.32
CA LEU A 54 0.52 -0.44 -5.09
C LEU A 54 0.91 0.66 -4.09
N SER A 55 2.22 0.90 -3.93
CA SER A 55 2.73 1.97 -3.05
C SER A 55 2.28 3.36 -3.52
N TYR A 56 2.22 3.62 -4.83
CA TYR A 56 1.71 4.87 -5.38
C TYR A 56 0.20 5.03 -5.17
N SER A 57 -0.55 3.93 -5.11
CA SER A 57 -1.99 3.93 -4.83
C SER A 57 -2.32 4.50 -3.45
N ILE A 58 -1.38 4.42 -2.50
CA ILE A 58 -1.53 4.97 -1.14
C ILE A 58 -1.52 6.50 -1.16
N GLY A 59 -0.78 7.12 -2.08
CA GLY A 59 -0.67 8.58 -2.22
C GLY A 59 -2.01 9.32 -2.30
N PRO A 60 -2.91 9.02 -3.27
CA PRO A 60 -4.21 9.68 -3.38
C PRO A 60 -5.12 9.41 -2.16
N ILE A 61 -5.02 8.22 -1.55
CA ILE A 61 -5.76 7.89 -0.33
C ILE A 61 -5.33 8.79 0.83
N CYS A 62 -4.01 8.88 1.06
CA CYS A 62 -3.43 9.74 2.10
C CYS A 62 -3.73 11.22 1.86
N LEU A 63 -3.66 11.68 0.60
CA LEU A 63 -3.98 13.07 0.27
C LEU A 63 -5.41 13.44 0.68
N LEU A 64 -6.38 12.59 0.38
CA LEU A 64 -7.77 12.82 0.75
C LEU A 64 -7.99 12.68 2.26
N ALA A 65 -7.37 11.68 2.89
CA ALA A 65 -7.45 11.48 4.34
C ALA A 65 -6.90 12.70 5.11
N MET A 66 -5.72 13.21 4.74
CA MET A 66 -5.13 14.41 5.34
C MET A 66 -5.99 15.65 5.13
N ARG A 67 -6.71 15.75 4.00
CA ARG A 67 -7.64 16.86 3.76
C ARG A 67 -8.82 16.87 4.71
N LYS A 68 -9.29 15.69 5.15
CA LYS A 68 -10.36 15.54 6.13
C LYS A 68 -9.88 15.67 7.57
N LEU A 69 -8.77 15.03 7.92
CA LEU A 69 -8.26 14.98 9.29
C LEU A 69 -7.62 16.30 9.75
N GLN A 70 -6.93 17.00 8.85
CA GLN A 70 -6.24 18.24 9.16
C GLN A 70 -6.60 19.34 8.15
N PRO A 71 -7.85 19.85 8.19
CA PRO A 71 -8.31 20.87 7.26
C PRO A 71 -7.63 22.23 7.48
N ASN A 72 -7.25 22.53 8.73
CA ASN A 72 -6.76 23.86 9.15
C ASN A 72 -5.23 24.03 9.05
N THR A 73 -4.47 22.98 8.74
CA THR A 73 -3.01 23.06 8.65
C THR A 73 -2.57 23.94 7.49
N HIS A 74 -1.59 24.81 7.72
CA HIS A 74 -1.00 25.66 6.69
C HIS A 74 -0.30 24.81 5.62
N ARG A 75 -0.76 24.92 4.36
CA ARG A 75 -0.23 24.13 3.23
C ARG A 75 0.52 25.03 2.26
N PRO A 76 1.85 24.91 2.13
CA PRO A 76 2.64 25.72 1.21
C PRO A 76 2.31 25.41 -0.26
N PHE A 77 1.83 24.20 -0.55
CA PHE A 77 1.35 23.79 -1.87
C PHE A 77 -0.11 23.34 -1.80
N LYS A 78 -0.97 23.96 -2.62
CA LYS A 78 -2.38 23.59 -2.76
C LYS A 78 -2.65 23.07 -4.15
N LEU A 79 -2.89 21.77 -4.26
CA LEU A 79 -3.33 21.15 -5.50
C LEU A 79 -4.80 21.54 -5.79
N SER A 80 -5.02 22.28 -6.88
CA SER A 80 -6.35 22.56 -7.42
C SER A 80 -6.99 21.27 -7.93
N GLY A 81 -8.27 21.02 -7.61
CA GLY A 81 -8.98 19.83 -8.07
C GLY A 81 -8.49 18.50 -7.48
N SER A 82 -7.95 18.49 -6.25
CA SER A 82 -7.36 17.27 -5.66
C SER A 82 -8.27 16.06 -5.63
N LEU A 83 -9.59 16.26 -5.52
CA LEU A 83 -10.55 15.16 -5.48
C LEU A 83 -10.54 14.42 -6.82
N VAL A 84 -10.65 15.16 -7.94
CA VAL A 84 -10.57 14.59 -9.29
C VAL A 84 -9.21 13.96 -9.54
N CYS A 85 -8.13 14.66 -9.19
CA CYS A 85 -6.77 14.14 -9.35
C CYS A 85 -6.54 12.84 -8.56
N SER A 86 -7.06 12.76 -7.33
CA SER A 86 -6.93 11.55 -6.49
C SER A 86 -7.69 10.36 -7.08
N HIS A 87 -8.92 10.58 -7.57
CA HIS A 87 -9.71 9.53 -8.22
C HIS A 87 -9.03 9.04 -9.51
N LEU A 88 -8.54 9.96 -10.35
CA LEU A 88 -7.83 9.60 -11.58
C LEU A 88 -6.54 8.84 -11.28
N ALA A 89 -5.73 9.33 -10.34
CA ALA A 89 -4.49 8.68 -9.94
C ALA A 89 -4.74 7.27 -9.41
N PHE A 90 -5.74 7.11 -8.54
CA PHE A 90 -6.11 5.81 -7.99
C PHE A 90 -6.64 4.85 -9.07
N TYR A 91 -7.47 5.35 -9.99
CA TYR A 91 -7.95 4.59 -11.13
C TYR A 91 -6.80 4.09 -12.01
N PHE A 92 -5.84 4.96 -12.37
CA PHE A 92 -4.67 4.56 -13.18
C PHE A 92 -3.80 3.54 -12.45
N CYS A 93 -3.62 3.66 -11.13
CA CYS A 93 -2.87 2.67 -10.37
C CYS A 93 -3.58 1.29 -10.40
N ASN A 94 -4.90 1.25 -10.21
CA ASN A 94 -5.67 0.02 -10.30
C ASN A 94 -5.62 -0.59 -11.71
N LEU A 95 -5.64 0.24 -12.75
CA LEU A 95 -5.52 -0.22 -14.13
C LEU A 95 -4.14 -0.83 -14.41
N MET A 96 -3.06 -0.18 -13.94
CA MET A 96 -1.71 -0.71 -14.08
C MET A 96 -1.51 -2.01 -13.29
N LEU A 97 -2.12 -2.13 -12.11
CA LEU A 97 -2.14 -3.38 -11.34
C LEU A 97 -2.90 -4.48 -12.09
N TYR A 98 -4.04 -4.15 -12.67
CA TYR A 98 -4.83 -5.08 -13.48
C TYR A 98 -4.03 -5.61 -14.69
N TRP A 99 -3.26 -4.74 -15.37
CA TRP A 99 -2.38 -5.15 -16.48
C TRP A 99 -1.21 -6.04 -16.08
N CYS A 100 -0.78 -6.01 -14.81
CA CYS A 100 0.21 -6.98 -14.32
C CYS A 100 -0.36 -8.41 -14.30
N GLY A 101 -1.68 -8.55 -14.24
CA GLY A 101 -2.39 -9.80 -14.37
C GLY A 101 -2.42 -10.66 -13.11
N PHE A 102 -3.29 -11.67 -13.14
CA PHE A 102 -3.67 -12.45 -11.96
C PHE A 102 -2.50 -13.18 -11.30
N SER A 103 -1.58 -13.75 -12.11
CA SER A 103 -0.43 -14.50 -11.60
C SER A 103 0.51 -13.67 -10.71
N ILE A 104 0.60 -12.36 -10.96
CA ILE A 104 1.42 -11.44 -10.16
C ILE A 104 0.62 -10.93 -8.96
N LEU A 105 -0.65 -10.58 -9.16
CA LEU A 105 -1.51 -10.06 -8.10
C LEU A 105 -1.72 -11.04 -6.95
N TRP A 106 -1.99 -12.33 -7.22
CA TRP A 106 -2.17 -13.30 -6.12
C TRP A 106 -0.87 -13.47 -5.31
N LYS A 107 0.31 -13.41 -5.95
CA LYS A 107 1.60 -13.47 -5.25
C LYS A 107 1.84 -12.22 -4.41
N LEU A 108 1.43 -11.05 -4.91
CA LEU A 108 1.51 -9.78 -4.20
C LEU A 108 0.58 -9.81 -2.98
N ASP A 109 -0.63 -10.32 -3.10
CA ASP A 109 -1.56 -10.48 -1.97
C ASP A 109 -1.02 -11.43 -0.91
N VAL A 110 -0.43 -12.55 -1.31
CA VAL A 110 0.23 -13.47 -0.36
C VAL A 110 1.40 -12.79 0.35
N ALA A 111 2.26 -12.07 -0.38
CA ALA A 111 3.37 -11.34 0.21
C ALA A 111 2.89 -10.27 1.22
N LEU A 112 1.78 -9.61 0.90
CA LEU A 112 1.13 -8.61 1.75
C LEU A 112 0.52 -9.25 3.01
N LEU A 113 -0.16 -10.39 2.86
CA LEU A 113 -0.68 -11.17 4.01
C LEU A 113 0.44 -11.62 4.94
N ILE A 114 1.56 -12.10 4.40
CA ILE A 114 2.74 -12.46 5.21
C ILE A 114 3.26 -11.23 5.96
N GLY A 115 3.39 -10.08 5.28
CA GLY A 115 3.79 -8.82 5.91
C GLY A 115 2.85 -8.40 7.04
N LEU A 116 1.54 -8.55 6.84
CA LEU A 116 0.53 -8.27 7.85
C LEU A 116 0.61 -9.23 9.05
N LEU A 117 0.82 -10.53 8.81
CA LEU A 117 0.99 -11.53 9.87
C LEU A 117 2.22 -11.26 10.73
N ILE A 118 3.34 -10.86 10.10
CA ILE A 118 4.56 -10.47 10.80
C ILE A 118 4.30 -9.23 11.67
N SER A 119 3.62 -8.22 11.11
CA SER A 119 3.22 -7.02 11.86
C SER A 119 2.33 -7.37 13.06
N PHE A 120 1.37 -8.27 12.85
CA PHE A 120 0.46 -8.75 13.89
C PHE A 120 1.20 -9.49 15.02
N ALA A 121 2.10 -10.40 14.67
CA ALA A 121 2.91 -11.15 15.63
C ALA A 121 3.77 -10.22 16.49
N TYR A 122 4.23 -9.10 15.92
CA TYR A 122 5.05 -8.12 16.61
C TYR A 122 4.22 -7.15 17.49
N HIS A 123 3.02 -6.77 17.07
CA HIS A 123 2.14 -5.81 17.78
C HIS A 123 0.98 -6.48 18.54
N ARG A 124 1.28 -7.57 19.26
CA ARG A 124 0.37 -8.55 19.91
C ARG A 124 -0.82 -8.05 20.74
N LYS A 125 -0.99 -6.74 21.00
CA LYS A 125 -2.07 -6.21 21.85
C LYS A 125 -2.80 -4.94 21.40
N SER A 126 -2.37 -4.22 20.37
CA SER A 126 -2.98 -2.91 20.02
C SER A 126 -3.57 -2.82 18.61
N PHE A 127 -3.49 -3.88 17.80
CA PHE A 127 -3.74 -3.78 16.36
C PHE A 127 -5.13 -4.24 15.89
N ILE A 128 -5.84 -5.07 16.69
CA ILE A 128 -7.13 -5.67 16.28
C ILE A 128 -8.35 -4.82 16.71
N LEU A 129 -8.27 -4.07 17.81
CA LEU A 129 -9.49 -3.57 18.45
C LEU A 129 -10.13 -2.31 17.83
N HIS A 130 -9.51 -1.64 16.85
CA HIS A 130 -10.08 -0.41 16.23
C HIS A 130 -9.88 -0.22 14.71
N ASN A 131 -9.32 -1.20 14.00
CA ASN A 131 -8.78 -0.96 12.67
C ASN A 131 -9.75 -1.28 11.51
N TYR A 132 -10.85 -0.54 11.40
CA TYR A 132 -11.68 -0.53 10.18
C TYR A 132 -10.84 -0.30 8.91
N SER A 133 -9.74 0.46 9.03
CA SER A 133 -8.78 0.72 7.95
C SER A 133 -8.07 -0.54 7.43
N LEU A 134 -7.72 -1.49 8.32
CA LEU A 134 -7.09 -2.75 7.91
C LEU A 134 -8.08 -3.65 7.18
N TYR A 135 -9.30 -3.78 7.69
CA TYR A 135 -10.35 -4.56 7.02
C TYR A 135 -10.68 -3.98 5.64
N TRP A 136 -10.75 -2.65 5.53
CA TRP A 136 -10.92 -1.98 4.24
C TRP A 136 -9.79 -2.27 3.26
N PHE A 137 -8.53 -2.24 3.74
CA PHE A 137 -7.37 -2.53 2.89
C PHE A 137 -7.34 -3.99 2.41
N ILE A 138 -7.65 -4.95 3.28
CA ILE A 138 -7.78 -6.36 2.90
C ILE A 138 -8.92 -6.54 1.89
N PHE A 139 -10.06 -5.89 2.13
CA PHE A 139 -11.19 -5.92 1.21
C PHE A 139 -10.83 -5.34 -0.17
N TYR A 140 -10.08 -4.23 -0.21
CA TYR A 140 -9.58 -3.64 -1.44
C TYR A 140 -8.67 -4.59 -2.23
N MET A 141 -7.69 -5.19 -1.57
CA MET A 141 -6.79 -6.18 -2.20
C MET A 141 -7.57 -7.37 -2.74
N PHE A 142 -8.48 -7.93 -1.95
CA PHE A 142 -9.32 -9.05 -2.37
C PHE A 142 -10.23 -8.69 -3.54
N SER A 143 -10.81 -7.48 -3.54
CA SER A 143 -11.65 -7.00 -4.64
C SER A 143 -10.86 -6.88 -5.94
N LEU A 144 -9.63 -6.33 -5.89
CA LEU A 144 -8.74 -6.28 -7.06
C LEU A 144 -8.35 -7.67 -7.56
N LEU A 145 -8.06 -8.60 -6.65
CA LEU A 145 -7.74 -9.98 -7.02
C LEU A 145 -8.90 -10.65 -7.75
N LEU A 146 -10.13 -10.45 -7.26
CA LEU A 146 -11.34 -11.01 -7.84
C LEU A 146 -11.59 -10.44 -9.24
N VAL A 147 -11.43 -9.13 -9.43
CA VAL A 147 -11.51 -8.50 -10.75
C VAL A 147 -10.44 -9.03 -11.69
N SER A 148 -9.21 -9.19 -11.21
CA SER A 148 -8.12 -9.75 -12.01
C SER A 148 -8.38 -11.21 -12.39
N TYR A 149 -8.98 -11.99 -11.50
CA TYR A 149 -9.38 -13.37 -11.76
C TYR A 149 -10.49 -13.50 -12.80
N LEU A 150 -11.45 -12.57 -12.83
CA LEU A 150 -12.50 -12.50 -13.85
C LEU A 150 -12.02 -11.88 -15.18
N GLY A 151 -10.89 -11.17 -15.13
CA GLY A 151 -10.29 -10.44 -16.22
C GLY A 151 -9.66 -11.27 -17.34
N SER A 152 -9.41 -10.63 -18.47
CA SER A 152 -8.69 -11.22 -19.61
C SER A 152 -7.18 -11.36 -19.38
N PHE A 153 -6.60 -10.61 -18.44
CA PHE A 153 -5.15 -10.60 -18.18
C PHE A 153 -4.77 -11.68 -17.14
N GLY A 154 -4.84 -12.95 -17.56
CA GLY A 154 -4.44 -14.11 -16.75
C GLY A 154 -5.55 -14.73 -15.89
N GLY A 155 -6.80 -14.28 -16.06
CA GLY A 155 -8.00 -14.84 -15.45
C GLY A 155 -8.87 -15.65 -16.43
N ILE A 156 -10.14 -15.88 -16.06
CA ILE A 156 -11.11 -16.69 -16.82
C ILE A 156 -11.49 -16.02 -18.17
N GLY A 157 -11.18 -14.74 -18.37
CA GLY A 157 -11.44 -14.02 -19.62
C GLY A 157 -12.92 -13.73 -19.88
N VAL A 158 -13.73 -13.66 -18.82
CA VAL A 158 -15.16 -13.30 -18.89
C VAL A 158 -15.31 -11.80 -19.18
N LEU A 159 -14.45 -10.99 -18.55
CA LEU A 159 -14.32 -9.57 -18.82
C LEU A 159 -13.35 -9.42 -20.02
N LYS A 160 -13.92 -9.04 -21.17
CA LYS A 160 -13.17 -8.67 -22.37
C LYS A 160 -13.07 -7.15 -22.48
N PHE A 161 -11.95 -6.69 -23.01
CA PHE A 161 -11.79 -5.30 -23.41
C PHE A 161 -12.96 -4.85 -24.31
N PRO A 162 -13.65 -3.71 -24.03
CA PRO A 162 -13.35 -2.66 -23.05
C PRO A 162 -14.12 -2.74 -21.71
N VAL A 163 -14.89 -3.81 -21.46
CA VAL A 163 -15.77 -3.95 -20.29
C VAL A 163 -14.96 -3.89 -18.98
N ASP A 164 -13.73 -4.39 -19.00
CA ASP A 164 -12.78 -4.38 -17.88
C ASP A 164 -12.50 -2.95 -17.39
N LEU A 165 -12.33 -2.00 -18.33
CA LEU A 165 -12.08 -0.59 -18.04
C LEU A 165 -13.31 0.06 -17.39
N MET A 166 -14.49 -0.21 -17.94
CA MET A 166 -15.75 0.30 -17.39
C MET A 166 -16.10 -0.30 -16.03
N CYS A 167 -15.60 -1.50 -15.69
CA CYS A 167 -15.80 -2.13 -14.39
C CYS A 167 -14.79 -1.62 -13.34
N LEU A 168 -13.53 -1.41 -13.72
CA LEU A 168 -12.48 -0.89 -12.84
C LEU A 168 -12.74 0.55 -12.40
N LEU A 169 -13.36 1.36 -13.25
CA LEU A 169 -13.68 2.76 -12.94
C LEU A 169 -14.61 2.88 -11.72
N PRO A 170 -15.85 2.34 -11.71
CA PRO A 170 -16.73 2.42 -10.56
C PRO A 170 -16.14 1.72 -9.34
N LEU A 171 -15.41 0.61 -9.51
CA LEU A 171 -14.73 -0.06 -8.40
C LEU A 171 -13.70 0.87 -7.73
N SER A 172 -12.87 1.56 -8.51
CA SER A 172 -11.87 2.48 -7.96
C SER A 172 -12.52 3.64 -7.20
N ILE A 173 -13.65 4.16 -7.70
CA ILE A 173 -14.44 5.22 -7.03
C ILE A 173 -15.03 4.69 -5.73
N ILE A 174 -15.68 3.52 -5.75
CA ILE A 174 -16.31 2.91 -4.58
C ILE A 174 -15.26 2.64 -3.49
N ILE A 175 -14.13 2.04 -3.86
CA ILE A 175 -13.04 1.75 -2.93
C ILE A 175 -12.55 3.05 -2.29
N LEU A 176 -12.24 4.06 -3.09
CA LEU A 176 -11.72 5.32 -2.59
C LEU A 176 -12.75 6.08 -1.75
N TYR A 177 -14.04 6.02 -2.09
CA TYR A 177 -15.13 6.53 -1.27
C TYR A 177 -15.26 5.80 0.07
N MET A 178 -15.19 4.46 0.05
CA MET A 178 -15.19 3.63 1.27
C MET A 178 -14.01 3.96 2.17
N SER A 179 -12.84 4.26 1.60
CA SER A 179 -11.66 4.72 2.36
C SER A 179 -11.97 5.98 3.17
N GLN A 180 -12.73 6.89 2.58
CA GLN A 180 -13.11 8.16 3.20
C GLN A 180 -14.18 8.03 4.28
N ILE A 181 -14.95 6.93 4.31
CA ILE A 181 -15.94 6.61 5.35
C ILE A 181 -15.28 5.92 6.53
N VAL A 182 -14.36 5.00 6.24
CA VAL A 182 -13.60 4.23 7.23
C VAL A 182 -12.67 5.12 8.06
N LEU A 183 -12.36 6.32 7.54
CA LEU A 183 -11.57 7.32 8.24
C LEU A 183 -12.33 7.86 9.46
N ASN A 184 -11.91 7.47 10.66
CA ASN A 184 -12.51 7.91 11.91
C ASN A 184 -11.79 9.19 12.42
N PRO A 185 -12.42 10.37 12.40
CA PRO A 185 -11.77 11.63 12.80
C PRO A 185 -11.46 11.69 14.30
N GLU A 186 -12.28 11.01 15.11
CA GLU A 186 -12.25 11.06 16.59
C GLU A 186 -11.00 10.41 17.21
N GLU A 187 -10.33 9.52 16.47
CA GLU A 187 -9.12 8.81 16.95
C GLU A 187 -7.82 9.55 16.58
N HIS A 188 -7.93 10.65 15.82
CA HIS A 188 -6.76 11.36 15.33
C HIS A 188 -6.24 12.36 16.37
N LYS A 189 -5.16 11.98 17.07
CA LYS A 189 -4.30 12.98 17.73
C LYS A 189 -3.71 13.86 16.64
N GLU A 190 -3.92 15.18 16.74
CA GLU A 190 -3.24 16.14 15.89
C GLU A 190 -1.74 15.86 15.94
N ILE A 191 -1.16 15.54 14.78
CA ILE A 191 0.29 15.44 14.64
C ILE A 191 0.78 16.89 14.59
N THR A 192 0.98 17.49 15.77
CA THR A 192 1.72 18.75 15.90
C THR A 192 3.15 18.42 15.53
N PHE A 193 3.54 18.77 14.30
CA PHE A 193 4.94 18.76 13.91
C PHE A 193 5.65 19.81 14.77
N GLU A 194 6.28 19.41 15.87
CA GLU A 194 7.21 20.25 16.63
C GLU A 194 8.41 20.54 15.72
N LEU A 195 8.26 21.53 14.83
CA LEU A 195 9.33 22.10 14.01
C LEU A 195 10.27 23.01 14.83
N GLU A 196 10.03 23.15 16.14
CA GLU A 196 10.70 24.11 17.03
C GLU A 196 12.04 23.62 17.62
N SER A 197 12.67 22.56 17.10
CA SER A 197 13.91 22.00 17.67
C SER A 197 15.06 21.78 16.68
N MET A 198 15.14 22.58 15.61
CA MET A 198 16.42 22.74 14.90
C MET A 198 17.16 23.94 15.51
N PRO A 199 18.24 23.73 16.30
CA PRO A 199 19.13 24.83 16.65
C PRO A 199 19.76 25.36 15.37
N THR A 200 19.57 26.65 15.13
CA THR A 200 20.21 27.46 14.07
C THR A 200 21.73 27.42 14.15
#